data_AF-A0A5J6UJ68-F1
#
_entry.id   AF-A0A5J6UJ68-F1
#
_cell.length_a   1.000
_cell.length_b   1.000
_cell.length_c   1.000
_cell.angle_alpha   90.00
_cell.angle_beta   90.00
_cell.angle_gamma   90.00
#
_symmetry.space_group_name_H-M   'P 1'
#
loop_
_entity.id
_entity.type
_entity.pdbx_description
1 polymer ?
#
loop_
_entity_poly.entity_id
_entity_poly.type
_entity_poly.pdbx_seq_one_letter_code
_entity_poly.pdbx_strand_id
1 'polypeptide(L)'
;MRASGGRGGGRGLRRAPGPVPGGRSAPRHLVERAARLFDELCADSGERFVLHGDLHHDNVLRGGREPWLAIDPHGLVGDRGYEIGPVLYNPDPDVRDERLLGLVPARVERLADGLGMPVERAVAWGFASCVLSEVWEAQGGEPGGRALDVARLLLPMLPA
;
A
#
# COMPACT_ATOMS: atom_id res chain seq x y z
N MET A 1 6.72 -8.66 31.16
CA MET A 1 8.00 -8.13 30.64
C MET A 1 7.65 -7.29 29.40
N ARG A 2 7.92 -5.98 29.46
CA ARG A 2 7.50 -4.98 28.46
C ARG A 2 8.44 -4.96 27.24
N ALA A 3 7.84 -4.48 26.14
CA ALA A 3 8.39 -3.68 25.04
C ALA A 3 8.99 -4.38 23.81
N SER A 4 8.29 -4.27 22.67
CA SER A 4 8.73 -3.39 21.57
C SER A 4 7.56 -3.15 20.60
N GLY A 5 6.91 -2.00 20.78
CA GLY A 5 6.07 -1.41 19.74
C GLY A 5 6.98 -0.66 18.76
N GLY A 6 7.03 -1.11 17.52
CA GLY A 6 7.60 -0.37 16.41
C GLY A 6 6.52 0.48 15.75
N ARG A 7 6.40 1.74 16.18
CA ARG A 7 5.54 2.74 15.53
C ARG A 7 6.24 3.23 14.26
N GLY A 8 5.76 2.84 13.09
CA GLY A 8 6.15 3.40 11.79
C GLY A 8 5.31 4.63 11.45
N GLY A 9 5.51 5.73 12.18
CA GLY A 9 4.72 6.95 12.04
C GLY A 9 4.85 7.62 10.67
N GLY A 10 3.71 8.10 10.18
CA GLY A 10 3.53 8.80 8.91
C GLY A 10 4.58 9.88 8.63
N ARG A 11 5.32 9.67 7.54
CA ARG A 11 6.01 10.73 6.80
C ARG A 11 5.79 10.44 5.32
N GLY A 12 5.04 11.31 4.67
CA GLY A 12 4.74 11.22 3.23
C GLY A 12 6.00 11.15 2.37
N LEU A 13 5.81 10.72 1.12
CA LEU A 13 6.83 10.31 0.14
C LEU A 13 7.91 11.34 -0.24
N ARG A 14 8.00 12.49 0.43
CA ARG A 14 9.10 13.45 0.20
C ARG A 14 10.47 12.92 0.65
N ARG A 15 10.52 11.80 1.38
CA ARG A 15 11.75 11.05 1.66
C ARG A 15 11.44 9.57 1.80
N ALA A 16 11.53 8.82 0.71
CA ALA A 16 11.91 7.41 0.84
C ALA A 16 13.24 7.39 1.64
N PRO A 17 13.38 6.56 2.69
CA PRO A 17 14.64 6.48 3.43
C PRO A 17 15.78 6.09 2.48
N GLY A 18 16.97 6.65 2.72
CA GLY A 18 18.17 6.24 1.99
C GLY A 18 18.51 4.77 2.27
N PRO A 19 19.32 4.12 1.42
CA PRO A 19 19.69 2.73 1.60
C PRO A 19 20.33 2.47 2.97
N VAL A 20 19.85 1.44 3.67
CA VAL A 20 20.45 0.97 4.92
C VAL A 20 21.66 0.08 4.58
N PRO A 21 22.87 0.36 5.12
CA PRO A 21 24.04 -0.47 4.87
C PRO A 21 23.82 -1.91 5.38
N GLY A 22 23.88 -2.90 4.48
CA GLY A 22 23.80 -4.33 4.82
C GLY A 22 22.41 -4.97 4.69
N GLY A 23 21.35 -4.18 4.45
CA GLY A 23 20.02 -4.71 4.11
C GLY A 23 19.93 -5.02 2.60
N ARG A 24 19.32 -6.15 2.23
CA ARG A 24 18.95 -6.37 0.82
C ARG A 24 17.80 -5.43 0.48
N SER A 25 17.96 -4.59 -0.53
CA SER A 25 16.94 -3.63 -0.97
C SER A 25 15.87 -4.28 -1.84
N ALA A 26 14.65 -3.74 -1.83
CA ALA A 26 13.62 -4.05 -2.82
C ALA A 26 14.17 -3.99 -4.27
N PRO A 27 13.65 -4.78 -5.22
CA PRO A 27 14.18 -4.82 -6.58
C PRO A 27 14.19 -3.43 -7.23
N ARG A 28 15.38 -2.93 -7.58
CA ARG A 28 15.60 -1.54 -8.05
C ARG A 28 14.65 -1.11 -9.17
N HIS A 29 14.41 -1.98 -10.16
CA HIS A 29 13.53 -1.67 -11.28
C HIS A 29 12.07 -1.45 -10.87
N LEU A 30 11.59 -2.17 -9.83
CA LEU A 30 10.24 -1.96 -9.29
C LEU A 30 10.17 -0.64 -8.53
N VAL A 31 11.20 -0.33 -7.73
CA VAL A 31 11.29 0.94 -6.98
C VAL A 31 11.27 2.12 -7.94
N GLU A 32 12.06 2.08 -9.02
CA GLU A 32 12.11 3.13 -10.02
C GLU A 32 10.79 3.29 -10.78
N ARG A 33 10.12 2.18 -11.14
CA ARG A 33 8.79 2.24 -11.78
C ARG A 33 7.74 2.80 -10.82
N ALA A 34 7.76 2.37 -9.56
CA ALA A 34 6.82 2.83 -8.54
C ALA A 34 6.99 4.31 -8.24
N ALA A 35 8.24 4.80 -8.12
CA ALA A 35 8.53 6.21 -7.91
C ALA A 35 8.00 7.08 -9.06
N ARG A 36 8.23 6.69 -10.32
CA ARG A 36 7.68 7.42 -11.48
C ARG A 36 6.15 7.45 -11.48
N LEU A 37 5.52 6.29 -11.30
CA LEU A 37 4.05 6.21 -11.23
C LEU A 37 3.48 7.02 -10.08
N PHE A 38 4.15 7.00 -8.92
CA PHE A 38 3.72 7.78 -7.77
C PHE A 38 3.73 9.28 -8.09
N ASP A 39 4.80 9.80 -8.69
CA ASP A 39 4.90 11.20 -9.08
C ASP A 39 3.84 11.58 -10.13
N GLU A 40 3.61 10.73 -11.12
CA GLU A 40 2.56 10.89 -12.14
C GLU A 40 1.16 10.93 -11.52
N LEU A 41 0.84 9.97 -10.65
CA LEU A 41 -0.46 9.87 -9.97
C LEU A 41 -0.71 11.08 -9.04
N CYS A 42 0.32 11.57 -8.36
CA CYS A 42 0.25 12.77 -7.55
C CYS A 42 0.06 14.04 -8.38
N ALA A 43 0.72 14.14 -9.54
CA ALA A 43 0.58 15.29 -10.45
C ALA A 43 -0.81 15.35 -11.10
N ASP A 44 -1.40 14.20 -11.39
CA ASP A 44 -2.75 14.05 -11.95
C ASP A 44 -3.86 14.05 -10.87
N SER A 45 -3.51 14.18 -9.59
CA SER A 45 -4.49 14.20 -8.51
C SER A 45 -5.27 15.52 -8.52
N GLY A 46 -6.58 15.44 -8.78
CA GLY A 46 -7.50 16.57 -8.75
C GLY A 46 -7.90 16.95 -7.32
N GLU A 47 -9.07 16.48 -6.89
CA GLU A 47 -9.59 16.73 -5.54
C GLU A 47 -8.79 15.97 -4.48
N ARG A 48 -8.55 16.61 -3.33
CA ARG A 48 -7.80 16.04 -2.20
C ARG A 48 -8.75 15.59 -1.09
N PHE A 49 -8.52 14.39 -0.59
CA PHE A 49 -9.33 13.75 0.46
C PHE A 49 -8.53 13.60 1.74
N VAL A 50 -9.23 13.53 2.87
CA VAL A 50 -8.63 13.06 4.12
C VAL A 50 -8.54 11.54 4.05
N LEU A 51 -7.36 11.03 4.34
CA LEU A 51 -6.99 9.62 4.18
C LEU A 51 -6.62 9.04 5.55
N HIS A 52 -7.03 7.79 5.78
CA HIS A 52 -6.57 6.94 6.86
C HIS A 52 -5.06 6.70 6.76
N GLY A 53 -4.59 6.29 5.57
CA GLY A 53 -3.17 6.03 5.29
C GLY A 53 -2.62 4.73 5.88
N ASP A 54 -3.49 3.88 6.43
CA ASP A 54 -3.19 2.51 6.87
C ASP A 54 -4.48 1.68 7.02
N LEU A 55 -5.37 1.78 6.03
CA LEU A 55 -6.69 1.17 6.10
C LEU A 55 -6.62 -0.33 5.75
N HIS A 56 -6.70 -1.20 6.75
CA HIS A 56 -6.81 -2.65 6.58
C HIS A 56 -7.83 -3.24 7.55
N HIS A 57 -8.12 -4.53 7.37
CA HIS A 57 -9.19 -5.23 8.08
C HIS A 57 -9.11 -5.19 9.62
N ASP A 58 -7.92 -5.11 10.24
CA ASP A 58 -7.80 -4.96 11.70
C ASP A 58 -8.10 -3.53 12.18
N ASN A 59 -7.90 -2.55 11.31
CA ASN A 59 -8.22 -1.15 11.56
C ASN A 59 -9.68 -0.81 11.21
N VAL A 60 -10.52 -1.82 10.91
CA VAL A 60 -11.96 -1.65 10.68
C VAL A 60 -12.74 -2.53 11.66
N LEU A 61 -13.36 -1.89 12.65
CA LEU A 61 -14.08 -2.55 13.73
C LEU A 61 -15.59 -2.34 13.62
N ARG A 62 -16.37 -3.31 14.10
CA ARG A 62 -17.82 -3.14 14.25
C ARG A 62 -18.13 -2.10 15.33
N GLY A 63 -18.97 -1.13 15.00
CA GLY A 63 -19.30 -0.01 15.89
C GLY A 63 -20.73 -0.01 16.39
N GLY A 64 -20.98 0.81 17.41
CA GLY A 64 -22.33 1.14 17.90
C GLY A 64 -22.92 2.41 17.26
N ARG A 65 -22.08 3.38 16.90
CA ARG A 65 -22.50 4.63 16.23
C ARG A 65 -22.82 4.40 14.75
N GLU A 66 -21.99 3.60 14.09
CA GLU A 66 -22.14 3.16 12.71
C GLU A 66 -21.80 1.67 12.65
N PRO A 67 -22.28 0.91 11.65
CA PRO A 67 -21.99 -0.53 11.53
C PRO A 67 -20.50 -0.85 11.52
N TRP A 68 -19.67 0.00 10.92
CA TRP A 68 -18.22 -0.13 10.82
C TRP A 68 -17.53 1.20 11.13
N LEU A 69 -16.43 1.14 11.87
CA LEU A 69 -15.61 2.28 12.28
C LEU A 69 -14.14 2.01 11.97
N ALA A 70 -13.48 2.97 11.32
CA ALA A 70 -12.03 2.93 11.11
C ALA A 70 -11.30 3.50 12.35
N ILE A 71 -10.15 2.91 12.70
CA ILE A 71 -9.33 3.28 13.87
C ILE A 71 -7.85 3.38 13.51
N ASP A 72 -7.08 4.10 14.34
CA ASP A 72 -5.63 4.32 14.17
C ASP A 72 -5.20 4.95 12.83
N PRO A 73 -5.81 6.09 12.43
CA PRO A 73 -5.41 6.75 11.19
C PRO A 73 -4.03 7.40 11.32
N HIS A 74 -3.20 7.28 10.28
CA HIS A 74 -2.02 8.12 10.10
C HIS A 74 -2.38 9.57 9.75
N GLY A 75 -3.56 9.80 9.17
CA GLY A 75 -4.11 11.14 8.93
C GLY A 75 -3.38 11.90 7.82
N LEU A 76 -3.54 11.44 6.59
CA LEU A 76 -2.93 12.05 5.40
C LEU A 76 -3.96 12.85 4.61
N VAL A 77 -3.48 13.70 3.69
CA VAL A 77 -4.32 14.41 2.73
C VAL A 77 -3.78 14.19 1.32
N GLY A 78 -4.61 13.69 0.40
CA GLY A 78 -4.16 13.38 -0.95
C GLY A 78 -5.20 12.64 -1.80
N ASP A 79 -4.71 11.89 -2.78
CA ASP A 79 -5.53 11.08 -3.68
C ASP A 79 -6.11 9.86 -2.95
N ARG A 80 -7.41 9.62 -3.14
CA ARG A 80 -8.11 8.47 -2.54
C ARG A 80 -7.52 7.10 -2.95
N GLY A 81 -6.84 7.02 -4.10
CA GLY A 81 -6.19 5.78 -4.53
C GLY A 81 -5.02 5.34 -3.64
N TYR A 82 -4.44 6.25 -2.85
CA TYR A 82 -3.39 5.91 -1.89
C TYR A 82 -3.83 4.86 -0.85
N GLU A 83 -5.14 4.74 -0.56
CA GLU A 83 -5.71 3.77 0.38
C GLU A 83 -5.68 2.31 -0.11
N ILE A 84 -5.40 2.07 -1.40
CA ILE A 84 -5.56 0.75 -2.01
C ILE A 84 -4.54 -0.25 -1.47
N GLY A 85 -3.27 0.17 -1.34
CA GLY A 85 -2.15 -0.72 -1.00
C GLY A 85 -2.39 -1.57 0.25
N PRO A 86 -2.64 -0.97 1.43
CA PRO A 86 -2.87 -1.70 2.67
C PRO A 86 -3.94 -2.78 2.58
N VAL A 87 -5.02 -2.56 1.82
CA VAL A 87 -6.08 -3.56 1.63
C VAL A 87 -5.61 -4.78 0.82
N LEU A 88 -4.64 -4.61 -0.09
CA LEU A 88 -4.18 -5.69 -0.96
C LEU A 88 -3.18 -6.63 -0.28
N TYR A 89 -2.21 -6.08 0.46
CA TYR A 89 -1.15 -6.90 1.08
C TYR A 89 -1.50 -7.45 2.48
N ASN A 90 -2.60 -7.01 3.09
CA ASN A 90 -3.19 -7.62 4.30
C ASN A 90 -4.18 -8.77 3.94
N PRO A 91 -4.50 -9.73 4.82
CA PRO A 91 -4.53 -9.66 6.30
C PRO A 91 -3.25 -9.98 7.07
N ASP A 92 -2.36 -10.75 6.47
CA ASP A 92 -1.10 -11.12 7.10
C ASP A 92 0.00 -10.93 6.04
N PRO A 93 0.83 -9.89 6.17
CA PRO A 93 1.88 -9.58 5.21
C PRO A 93 3.04 -10.58 5.25
N ASP A 94 3.16 -11.40 6.31
CA ASP A 94 4.21 -12.40 6.48
C ASP A 94 3.78 -13.78 5.94
N VAL A 95 2.48 -14.06 5.91
CA VAL A 95 1.93 -15.29 5.33
C VAL A 95 1.80 -15.20 3.81
N ARG A 96 2.50 -16.11 3.11
CA ARG A 96 2.43 -16.32 1.66
C ARG A 96 1.33 -17.33 1.32
N ASP A 97 0.08 -16.87 1.25
CA ASP A 97 -1.06 -17.68 0.79
C ASP A 97 -1.45 -17.31 -0.66
N GLU A 98 -1.23 -18.25 -1.58
CA GLU A 98 -1.57 -18.10 -3.01
C GLU A 98 -3.06 -17.81 -3.23
N ARG A 99 -3.95 -18.32 -2.39
CA ARG A 99 -5.39 -18.07 -2.49
C ARG A 99 -5.68 -16.60 -2.27
N LEU A 100 -5.01 -16.00 -1.29
CA LEU A 100 -5.17 -14.59 -0.98
C LEU A 100 -4.56 -13.70 -2.06
N LEU A 101 -3.42 -14.11 -2.64
CA LEU A 101 -2.83 -13.43 -3.80
C LEU A 101 -3.78 -13.50 -5.02
N GLY A 102 -4.43 -14.64 -5.25
CA GLY A 102 -5.42 -14.82 -6.32
C GLY A 102 -6.67 -13.94 -6.19
N LEU A 103 -6.95 -13.38 -5.00
CA LEU A 103 -8.06 -12.43 -4.80
C LEU A 103 -7.72 -10.99 -5.19
N VAL A 104 -6.44 -10.67 -5.39
CA VAL A 104 -5.98 -9.29 -5.65
C VAL A 104 -6.68 -8.65 -6.85
N PRO A 105 -6.80 -9.30 -8.04
CA PRO A 105 -7.47 -8.67 -9.18
C PRO A 105 -8.91 -8.25 -8.87
N ALA A 106 -9.69 -9.15 -8.27
CA ALA A 106 -11.07 -8.87 -7.87
C ALA A 106 -11.16 -7.80 -6.77
N ARG A 107 -10.17 -7.72 -5.86
CA ARG A 107 -10.10 -6.64 -4.86
C ARG A 107 -9.82 -5.29 -5.51
N VAL A 108 -8.92 -5.23 -6.48
CA VAL A 108 -8.63 -4.00 -7.22
C VAL A 108 -9.87 -3.49 -7.93
N GLU A 109 -10.63 -4.37 -8.62
CA GLU A 109 -11.89 -3.98 -9.26
C GLU A 109 -12.91 -3.41 -8.26
N ARG A 110 -13.09 -4.08 -7.12
CA ARG A 110 -14.01 -3.61 -6.06
C ARG A 110 -13.59 -2.29 -5.44
N LEU A 111 -12.29 -2.09 -5.23
CA LEU A 111 -11.75 -0.85 -4.70
C LEU A 111 -11.87 0.28 -5.73
N ALA A 112 -11.61 0.01 -7.00
CA ALA A 112 -11.79 0.96 -8.08
C ALA A 112 -13.25 1.45 -8.17
N ASP A 113 -14.20 0.52 -8.14
CA ASP A 113 -15.64 0.81 -8.12
C ASP A 113 -16.05 1.62 -6.88
N GLY A 114 -15.70 1.15 -5.68
CA GLY A 114 -16.03 1.83 -4.43
C GLY A 114 -15.39 3.21 -4.27
N LEU A 115 -14.22 3.43 -4.88
CA LEU A 115 -13.55 4.73 -4.91
C LEU A 115 -13.93 5.57 -6.14
N GLY A 116 -14.76 5.08 -7.04
CA GLY A 116 -15.18 5.79 -8.26
C GLY A 116 -14.02 6.19 -9.16
N MET A 117 -13.04 5.30 -9.37
CA MET A 117 -11.88 5.55 -10.22
C MET A 117 -11.67 4.44 -11.27
N PRO A 118 -10.94 4.73 -12.37
CA PRO A 118 -10.57 3.70 -13.34
C PRO A 118 -9.74 2.58 -12.71
N VAL A 119 -9.95 1.34 -13.15
CA VAL A 119 -9.24 0.16 -12.66
C VAL A 119 -7.73 0.31 -12.89
N GLU A 120 -7.31 0.90 -14.01
CA GLU A 120 -5.92 1.13 -14.35
C GLU A 120 -5.23 2.06 -13.35
N ARG A 121 -5.96 3.10 -12.89
CA ARG A 121 -5.48 4.01 -11.83
C ARG A 121 -5.38 3.28 -10.49
N ALA A 122 -6.34 2.41 -10.17
CA ALA A 122 -6.32 1.60 -8.97
C ALA A 122 -5.16 0.59 -8.96
N VAL A 123 -4.87 -0.05 -10.09
CA VAL A 123 -3.69 -0.91 -10.29
C VAL A 123 -2.40 -0.11 -10.06
N ALA A 124 -2.28 1.08 -10.66
CA ALA A 124 -1.09 1.92 -10.54
C ALA A 124 -0.82 2.35 -9.09
N TRP A 125 -1.87 2.79 -8.37
CA TRP A 125 -1.77 3.09 -6.94
C TRP A 125 -1.43 1.86 -6.10
N GLY A 126 -2.10 0.72 -6.36
CA GLY A 126 -1.83 -0.54 -5.67
C GLY A 126 -0.38 -0.99 -5.83
N PHE A 127 0.15 -0.93 -7.06
CA PHE A 127 1.54 -1.24 -7.36
C PHE A 127 2.50 -0.31 -6.61
N ALA A 128 2.31 1.01 -6.72
CA ALA A 128 3.19 1.99 -6.08
C ALA A 128 3.21 1.83 -4.56
N SER A 129 2.05 1.67 -3.93
CA SER A 129 1.94 1.49 -2.48
C SER A 129 2.51 0.16 -1.99
N CYS A 130 2.38 -0.93 -2.76
CA CYS A 130 2.98 -2.22 -2.40
C CYS A 130 4.51 -2.19 -2.48
N VAL A 131 5.09 -1.55 -3.51
CA VAL A 131 6.54 -1.38 -3.59
C VAL A 131 7.04 -0.47 -2.48
N LEU A 132 6.30 0.58 -2.13
CA LEU A 132 6.63 1.45 -1.00
C LEU A 132 6.67 0.66 0.32
N SER A 133 5.65 -0.15 0.59
CA SER A 133 5.58 -1.03 1.77
C SER A 133 6.80 -1.96 1.85
N GLU A 134 7.15 -2.62 0.73
CA GLU A 134 8.35 -3.47 0.66
C GLU A 134 9.64 -2.70 0.94
N VAL A 135 9.78 -1.46 0.46
CA VAL A 135 10.96 -0.62 0.73
C VAL A 135 11.08 -0.30 2.23
N TRP A 136 9.98 -0.13 2.94
CA TRP A 136 9.99 0.09 4.39
C TRP A 136 10.35 -1.20 5.15
N GLU A 137 9.75 -2.34 4.79
CA GLU A 137 9.99 -3.63 5.45
C GLU A 137 11.42 -4.15 5.23
N ALA A 138 11.96 -4.01 4.02
CA ALA A 138 13.34 -4.41 3.70
C ALA A 138 14.42 -3.63 4.49
N GLN A 139 14.05 -2.54 5.18
CA GLN A 139 14.96 -1.83 6.09
C GLN A 139 15.04 -2.49 7.47
N GLY A 140 14.02 -3.27 7.85
CA GLY A 140 13.94 -3.99 9.12
C GLY A 140 14.23 -5.50 9.01
N GLY A 141 14.25 -6.07 7.81
CA GLY A 141 14.43 -7.52 7.59
C GLY A 141 14.77 -7.91 6.15
N GLU A 142 14.64 -9.20 5.84
CA GLU A 142 14.86 -9.72 4.48
C GLU A 142 13.70 -9.33 3.54
N PRO A 143 13.98 -8.79 2.35
CA PRO A 143 12.95 -8.48 1.37
C PRO A 143 12.30 -9.76 0.84
N GLY A 144 11.09 -9.62 0.33
CA GLY A 144 10.28 -10.74 -0.16
C GLY A 144 8.88 -10.77 0.41
N GLY A 145 8.38 -9.64 0.92
CA GLY A 145 7.08 -9.42 1.54
C GLY A 145 5.90 -9.82 0.65
N ARG A 146 4.71 -10.00 1.24
CA ARG A 146 3.48 -10.17 0.46
C ARG A 146 3.21 -8.94 -0.42
N ALA A 147 3.59 -7.77 0.07
CA ALA A 147 3.54 -6.54 -0.72
C ALA A 147 4.35 -6.67 -2.02
N LEU A 148 5.54 -7.28 -1.99
CA LEU A 148 6.32 -7.53 -3.20
C LEU A 148 5.63 -8.51 -4.16
N ASP A 149 4.98 -9.55 -3.66
CA ASP A 149 4.25 -10.51 -4.50
C ASP A 149 3.03 -9.86 -5.17
N VAL A 150 2.30 -9.02 -4.43
CA VAL A 150 1.21 -8.21 -4.98
C VAL A 150 1.76 -7.25 -6.04
N ALA A 151 2.87 -6.55 -5.78
CA ALA A 151 3.49 -5.66 -6.75
C ALA A 151 3.89 -6.39 -8.04
N ARG A 152 4.45 -7.59 -7.94
CA ARG A 152 4.79 -8.44 -9.10
C ARG A 152 3.55 -8.87 -9.88
N LEU A 153 2.47 -9.21 -9.18
CA LEU A 153 1.20 -9.57 -9.80
C LEU A 153 0.58 -8.39 -10.57
N LEU A 154 0.67 -7.17 -10.03
CA LEU A 154 0.12 -5.97 -10.64
C LEU A 154 0.99 -5.40 -11.77
N LEU A 155 2.30 -5.64 -11.76
CA LEU A 155 3.24 -5.14 -12.77
C LEU A 155 2.77 -5.34 -14.23
N PRO A 156 2.35 -6.54 -14.68
CA PRO A 156 1.88 -6.75 -16.06
C PRO A 156 0.51 -6.11 -16.36
N MET A 157 -0.21 -5.63 -15.33
CA MET A 157 -1.51 -4.98 -15.46
C MET A 157 -1.39 -3.45 -15.54
N LEU A 158 -0.19 -2.91 -15.33
CA LEU A 158 0.05 -1.48 -15.45
C LEU A 158 -0.17 -1.02 -16.90
N PRO A 159 -0.67 0.22 -17.09
CA PRO A 159 -0.68 0.82 -18.41
C PRO A 159 0.75 0.90 -18.97
N ALA A 160 0.85 0.76 -20.30
CA ALA A 160 2.10 0.84 -21.04
C ALA A 160 2.81 2.19 -20.82
#